data_AF-A0A978VAV1-F1
#
_entry.id   AF-A0A978VAV1-F1
#
_cell.length_a   1.000
_cell.length_b   1.000
_cell.length_c   1.000
_cell.angle_alpha   90.00
_cell.angle_beta   90.00
_cell.angle_gamma   90.00
#
_symmetry.space_group_name_H-M   'P 1'
#
loop_
_entity.id
_entity.type
_entity.pdbx_description
1 polymer ?
#
loop_
_entity_poly.entity_id
_entity_poly.type
_entity_poly.pdbx_seq_one_letter_code
_entity_poly.pdbx_strand_id
1 'polypeptide(L)'
;MQETIVLYPSSSVGHLISMVELGKLILHHHPPHHRFPFTFFDMTPTRSRAAMAFEFNHLNHRNIRSALQEISKTSTVRAFIIDLFCTSAFSIANGIISNTFDGLEPVAMKAIFDGVCFPDNHRPSVHYIGPLIAETHGEDHLQEPKETASYLLWPDKQRVRSVVFLCFGSRGSFSALQDMGMAIGVEEREEDGFVSGDELERGVRELMESEKGREMSERSRKMKEMAMAVFGDSCWSTRALASFVAAIE
;
A
#
# COMPACT_ATOMS: atom_id res chain seq x y z
N MET A 1 -5.39 22.40 -24.33
CA MET A 1 -5.22 22.25 -22.87
C MET A 1 -4.20 21.16 -22.63
N GLN A 2 -3.39 21.27 -21.58
CA GLN A 2 -2.43 20.24 -21.22
C GLN A 2 -3.18 19.03 -20.65
N GLU A 3 -2.78 17.80 -20.99
CA GLU A 3 -3.35 16.60 -20.36
C GLU A 3 -2.73 16.35 -18.99
N THR A 4 -3.52 15.92 -18.01
CA THR A 4 -3.06 15.73 -16.63
C THR A 4 -3.67 14.48 -16.00
N ILE A 5 -2.84 13.70 -15.30
CA ILE A 5 -3.25 12.62 -14.40
C ILE A 5 -3.09 13.11 -12.97
N VAL A 6 -4.11 12.94 -12.14
CA VAL A 6 -4.10 13.34 -10.74
C VAL A 6 -4.02 12.09 -9.87
N LEU A 7 -2.97 11.99 -9.05
CA LEU A 7 -2.77 10.92 -8.06
C LEU A 7 -3.21 11.42 -6.67
N TYR A 8 -4.11 10.69 -6.00
CA TYR A 8 -4.63 11.03 -4.67
C TYR A 8 -4.37 9.89 -3.66
N PRO A 9 -3.18 9.86 -3.03
CA PRO A 9 -2.82 8.86 -2.03
C PRO A 9 -3.49 9.13 -0.67
N SER A 10 -3.70 8.06 0.10
CA SER A 10 -3.93 8.16 1.54
C SER A 10 -2.68 8.68 2.26
N SER A 11 -2.84 9.32 3.42
CA SER A 11 -1.75 10.04 4.12
C SER A 11 -0.68 9.13 4.74
N SER A 12 -0.92 7.82 4.80
CA SER A 12 0.05 6.83 5.27
C SER A 12 1.19 6.60 4.27
N VAL A 13 2.44 6.58 4.77
CA VAL A 13 3.67 6.51 3.96
C VAL A 13 3.69 5.32 2.98
N GLY A 14 3.17 4.15 3.36
CA GLY A 14 3.09 3.00 2.45
C GLY A 14 2.18 3.22 1.24
N HIS A 15 1.10 3.99 1.41
CA HIS A 15 0.18 4.36 0.34
C HIS A 15 0.80 5.38 -0.60
N LEU A 16 1.55 6.34 -0.04
CA LEU A 16 2.31 7.30 -0.81
C LEU A 16 3.38 6.63 -1.69
N ILE A 17 4.16 5.70 -1.13
CA ILE A 17 5.18 4.94 -1.89
C ILE A 17 4.51 4.18 -3.03
N SER A 18 3.43 3.44 -2.76
CA SER A 18 2.68 2.69 -3.78
C SER A 18 2.22 3.58 -4.94
N MET A 19 1.71 4.78 -4.63
CA MET A 19 1.25 5.76 -5.63
C MET A 19 2.42 6.40 -6.39
N VAL A 20 3.58 6.58 -5.76
CA VAL A 20 4.81 7.02 -6.44
C VAL A 20 5.32 5.95 -7.40
N GLU A 21 5.35 4.68 -6.99
CA GLU A 21 5.76 3.57 -7.88
C GLU A 21 4.78 3.41 -9.06
N LEU A 22 3.47 3.53 -8.82
CA LEU A 22 2.49 3.61 -9.89
C LEU A 22 2.76 4.80 -10.83
N GLY A 23 3.06 5.97 -10.28
CA GLY A 23 3.42 7.15 -11.05
C GLY A 23 4.66 6.91 -11.94
N LYS A 24 5.69 6.25 -11.41
CA LYS A 24 6.88 5.85 -12.18
C LYS A 24 6.54 4.84 -13.29
N LEU A 25 5.68 3.86 -13.01
CA LEU A 25 5.22 2.89 -14.01
C LEU A 25 4.44 3.57 -15.14
N ILE A 26 3.51 4.46 -14.80
CA ILE A 26 2.77 5.25 -15.80
C ILE A 26 3.76 6.08 -16.64
N LEU A 27 4.76 6.72 -16.01
CA LEU A 27 5.81 7.49 -16.71
C LEU A 27 6.67 6.63 -17.64
N HIS A 28 6.96 5.38 -17.25
CA HIS A 28 7.74 4.44 -18.05
C HIS A 28 6.99 3.98 -19.30
N HIS A 29 5.67 3.77 -19.19
CA HIS A 29 4.82 3.39 -20.33
C HIS A 29 4.40 4.60 -21.19
N HIS A 30 4.27 5.79 -20.60
CA HIS A 30 3.92 7.05 -21.28
C HIS A 30 4.65 8.22 -20.61
N PRO A 31 5.47 9.01 -21.33
CA PRO A 31 6.08 10.21 -20.75
C PRO A 31 5.19 11.46 -20.99
N PRO A 32 4.47 11.99 -19.98
CA PRO A 32 4.02 13.39 -20.01
C PRO A 32 4.79 14.30 -19.04
N HIS A 33 4.66 15.59 -19.29
CA HIS A 33 5.69 16.58 -19.01
C HIS A 33 5.87 17.10 -17.58
N HIS A 34 5.03 16.85 -16.56
CA HIS A 34 5.21 17.51 -15.25
C HIS A 34 4.87 16.66 -14.00
N ARG A 35 5.63 16.92 -12.91
CA ARG A 35 5.43 16.44 -11.52
C ARG A 35 4.74 17.50 -10.66
N PHE A 36 3.88 17.09 -9.72
CA PHE A 36 3.24 17.98 -8.72
C PHE A 36 3.93 17.92 -7.35
N PRO A 37 3.79 18.96 -6.51
CA PRO A 37 4.46 19.07 -5.22
C PRO A 37 3.73 18.28 -4.12
N PHE A 38 4.52 17.68 -3.23
CA PHE A 38 4.03 17.02 -2.02
C PHE A 38 3.50 18.07 -1.02
N THR A 39 2.33 17.81 -0.43
CA THR A 39 1.83 18.57 0.73
C THR A 39 2.17 17.84 2.01
N PHE A 40 2.70 18.56 3.00
CA PHE A 40 3.05 18.01 4.31
C PHE A 40 1.84 17.98 5.24
N PHE A 41 1.79 16.94 6.08
CA PHE A 41 0.73 16.69 7.06
C PHE A 41 1.14 17.24 8.43
N ASP A 42 0.29 18.08 9.04
CA ASP A 42 0.49 18.57 10.41
C ASP A 42 -0.01 17.51 11.43
N MET A 43 0.79 17.24 12.45
CA MET A 43 0.67 16.12 13.39
C MET A 43 0.47 16.62 14.83
N THR A 44 -0.44 17.58 15.04
CA THR A 44 -0.74 18.06 16.40
C THR A 44 -1.59 17.03 17.18
N PRO A 45 -1.28 16.75 18.48
CA PRO A 45 -1.74 15.54 19.15
C PRO A 45 -2.94 15.82 20.07
N THR A 46 -4.18 15.56 19.61
CA THR A 46 -5.35 15.54 20.51
C THR A 46 -6.37 14.43 20.25
N ARG A 47 -6.20 13.62 19.19
CA ARG A 47 -7.15 12.56 18.80
C ARG A 47 -6.42 11.28 18.39
N SER A 48 -7.15 10.16 18.38
CA SER A 48 -6.59 8.90 17.85
C SER A 48 -6.16 9.10 16.40
N ARG A 49 -5.02 8.55 16.02
CA ARG A 49 -4.43 8.77 14.69
C ARG A 49 -5.31 8.23 13.56
N ALA A 50 -6.06 7.15 13.82
CA ALA A 50 -7.09 6.65 12.90
C ALA A 50 -8.21 7.68 12.72
N ALA A 51 -8.70 8.26 13.82
CA ALA A 51 -9.72 9.32 13.75
C ALA A 51 -9.20 10.55 12.99
N MET A 52 -7.94 10.95 13.19
CA MET A 52 -7.33 12.05 12.43
C MET A 52 -7.20 11.73 10.93
N ALA A 53 -6.86 10.50 10.56
CA ALA A 53 -6.80 10.08 9.15
C ALA A 53 -8.19 10.05 8.50
N PHE A 54 -9.20 9.50 9.20
CA PHE A 54 -10.60 9.52 8.74
C PHE A 54 -11.15 10.94 8.62
N GLU A 55 -10.90 11.79 9.62
CA GLU A 55 -11.31 13.20 9.62
C GLU A 55 -10.60 13.98 8.50
N PHE A 56 -9.31 13.76 8.27
CA PHE A 56 -8.59 14.36 7.15
C PHE A 56 -9.19 13.94 5.81
N ASN A 57 -9.42 12.65 5.59
CA ASN A 57 -10.02 12.15 4.34
C ASN A 57 -11.46 12.67 4.14
N HIS A 58 -12.21 12.85 5.23
CA HIS A 58 -13.56 13.43 5.20
C HIS A 58 -13.53 14.94 4.91
N LEU A 59 -12.71 15.72 5.62
CA LEU A 59 -12.63 17.17 5.43
C LEU A 59 -12.09 17.55 4.05
N ASN A 60 -11.20 16.74 3.48
CA ASN A 60 -10.64 16.99 2.16
C ASN A 60 -11.59 16.64 1.00
N HIS A 61 -12.67 15.88 1.22
CA HIS A 61 -13.57 15.48 0.11
C HIS A 61 -14.15 16.69 -0.64
N ARG A 62 -14.46 17.78 0.08
CA ARG A 62 -15.04 19.00 -0.52
C ARG A 62 -13.99 19.75 -1.34
N ASN A 63 -12.75 19.74 -0.86
CA ASN A 63 -11.64 20.41 -1.49
C ASN A 63 -11.19 19.69 -2.77
N ILE A 64 -11.31 18.36 -2.84
CA ILE A 64 -10.94 17.57 -4.04
C ILE A 64 -11.75 18.02 -5.25
N ARG A 65 -13.07 18.14 -5.12
CA ARG A 65 -13.93 18.59 -6.22
C ARG A 65 -13.52 19.98 -6.71
N SER A 66 -13.30 20.91 -5.78
CA SER A 66 -12.84 22.26 -6.11
C SER A 66 -11.45 22.25 -6.76
N ALA A 67 -10.52 21.46 -6.27
CA ALA A 67 -9.18 21.33 -6.84
C ALA A 67 -9.21 20.75 -8.26
N LEU A 68 -9.99 19.68 -8.50
CA LEU A 68 -10.19 19.12 -9.83
C LEU A 68 -10.85 20.12 -10.78
N GLN A 69 -11.82 20.91 -10.30
CA GLN A 69 -12.42 21.99 -11.07
C GLN A 69 -11.40 23.08 -11.43
N GLU A 70 -10.55 23.50 -10.49
CA GLU A 70 -9.46 24.45 -10.79
C GLU A 70 -8.46 23.89 -11.80
N ILE A 71 -8.02 22.65 -11.63
CA ILE A 71 -7.13 21.97 -12.60
C ILE A 71 -7.80 21.89 -13.97
N SER A 72 -9.10 21.62 -14.03
CA SER A 72 -9.86 21.51 -15.29
C SER A 72 -9.92 22.82 -16.08
N LYS A 73 -9.68 23.98 -15.44
CA LYS A 73 -9.63 25.27 -16.13
C LYS A 73 -8.36 25.45 -16.97
N THR A 74 -7.28 24.76 -16.63
CA THR A 74 -5.97 24.90 -17.29
C THR A 74 -5.54 23.63 -18.03
N SER A 75 -6.04 22.48 -17.58
CA SER A 75 -5.68 21.16 -18.08
C SER A 75 -6.91 20.28 -18.31
N THR A 76 -6.78 19.30 -19.21
CA THR A 76 -7.74 18.22 -19.36
C THR A 76 -7.33 17.08 -18.43
N VAL A 77 -8.13 16.82 -17.40
CA VAL A 77 -7.90 15.71 -16.46
C VAL A 77 -8.29 14.40 -17.16
N ARG A 78 -7.29 13.58 -17.52
CA ARG A 78 -7.49 12.29 -18.19
C ARG A 78 -7.85 11.18 -17.22
N ALA A 79 -7.26 11.23 -16.03
CA ALA A 79 -7.48 10.24 -14.99
C ALA A 79 -7.36 10.88 -13.61
N PHE A 80 -8.22 10.44 -12.70
CA PHE A 80 -8.12 10.73 -11.27
C PHE A 80 -7.98 9.41 -10.52
N ILE A 81 -6.75 9.12 -10.06
CA ILE A 81 -6.38 7.86 -9.44
C ILE A 81 -6.41 8.04 -7.92
N ILE A 82 -7.21 7.21 -7.25
CA ILE A 82 -7.53 7.34 -5.84
C ILE A 82 -7.07 6.08 -5.10
N ASP A 83 -6.41 6.28 -3.96
CA ASP A 83 -6.11 5.19 -3.03
C ASP A 83 -7.38 4.60 -2.40
N LEU A 84 -7.44 3.28 -2.17
CA LEU A 84 -8.63 2.60 -1.66
C LEU A 84 -9.12 3.16 -0.30
N PHE A 85 -8.24 3.74 0.51
CA PHE A 85 -8.60 4.35 1.79
C PHE A 85 -9.19 5.76 1.67
N CYS A 86 -9.19 6.33 0.46
CA CYS A 86 -9.80 7.62 0.13
C CYS A 86 -11.25 7.45 -0.39
N THR A 87 -12.04 6.63 0.30
CA THR A 87 -13.42 6.24 -0.09
C THR A 87 -14.36 7.41 -0.33
N SER A 88 -14.12 8.55 0.33
CA SER A 88 -14.89 9.79 0.15
C SER A 88 -14.84 10.35 -1.27
N ALA A 89 -13.84 9.98 -2.07
CA ALA A 89 -13.68 10.40 -3.45
C ALA A 89 -14.22 9.39 -4.48
N PHE A 90 -14.73 8.23 -4.07
CA PHE A 90 -15.20 7.18 -4.99
C PHE A 90 -16.38 7.64 -5.86
N SER A 91 -17.28 8.45 -5.31
CA SER A 91 -18.48 8.92 -6.02
C SER A 91 -18.20 9.86 -7.20
N ILE A 92 -16.99 10.42 -7.28
CA ILE A 92 -16.57 11.30 -8.37
C ILE A 92 -15.49 10.67 -9.26
N ALA A 93 -15.07 9.43 -8.98
CA ALA A 93 -14.03 8.74 -9.72
C ALA A 93 -14.61 8.08 -10.97
N ASN A 94 -13.94 8.17 -12.12
CA ASN A 94 -14.32 7.36 -13.29
C ASN A 94 -13.72 5.94 -13.24
N GLY A 95 -12.61 5.79 -12.50
CA GLY A 95 -11.97 4.50 -12.22
C GLY A 95 -11.19 4.57 -10.91
N ILE A 96 -10.99 3.41 -10.27
CA ILE A 96 -10.22 3.22 -9.05
C ILE A 96 -9.08 2.28 -9.38
N ILE A 97 -7.89 2.60 -8.87
CA ILE A 97 -6.75 1.67 -8.89
C ILE A 97 -6.45 1.30 -7.45
N SER A 98 -6.27 0.01 -7.20
CA SER A 98 -5.84 -0.44 -5.88
C SER A 98 -4.61 -1.35 -5.99
N ASN A 99 -3.63 -1.08 -5.14
CA ASN A 99 -2.40 -1.86 -5.04
C ASN A 99 -2.65 -3.13 -4.22
N THR A 100 -3.41 -4.06 -4.78
CA THR A 100 -3.82 -5.32 -4.14
C THR A 100 -4.07 -6.38 -5.22
N PHE A 101 -4.35 -7.61 -4.81
CA PHE A 101 -4.67 -8.73 -5.70
C PHE A 101 -5.65 -9.71 -5.02
N ASP A 102 -6.26 -10.58 -5.81
CA ASP A 102 -7.35 -11.47 -5.38
C ASP A 102 -7.01 -12.35 -4.17
N GLY A 103 -5.78 -12.88 -4.13
CA GLY A 103 -5.29 -13.70 -3.02
C GLY A 103 -5.09 -12.93 -1.71
N LEU A 104 -4.95 -11.60 -1.74
CA LEU A 104 -4.74 -10.77 -0.55
C LEU A 104 -6.05 -10.31 0.09
N GLU A 105 -7.00 -9.82 -0.73
CA GLU A 105 -8.25 -9.21 -0.23
C GLU A 105 -9.52 -9.73 -0.94
N PRO A 106 -9.76 -11.06 -0.96
CA PRO A 106 -10.85 -11.63 -1.75
C PRO A 106 -12.24 -11.13 -1.33
N VAL A 107 -12.44 -10.88 -0.04
CA VAL A 107 -13.72 -10.40 0.51
C VAL A 107 -14.00 -8.96 0.09
N ALA A 108 -13.01 -8.07 0.20
CA ALA A 108 -13.15 -6.67 -0.19
C ALA A 108 -13.38 -6.54 -1.70
N MET A 109 -12.60 -7.27 -2.50
CA MET A 109 -12.77 -7.29 -3.96
C MET A 109 -14.15 -7.79 -4.38
N LYS A 110 -14.67 -8.84 -3.73
CA LYS A 110 -16.01 -9.35 -3.99
C LYS A 110 -17.09 -8.31 -3.63
N ALA A 111 -16.96 -7.63 -2.48
CA ALA A 111 -17.92 -6.60 -2.08
C ALA A 111 -17.95 -5.41 -3.06
N ILE A 112 -16.79 -5.02 -3.58
CA ILE A 112 -16.66 -4.00 -4.63
C ILE A 112 -17.31 -4.50 -5.93
N PHE A 113 -17.01 -5.72 -6.36
CA PHE A 113 -17.56 -6.33 -7.58
C PHE A 113 -19.10 -6.44 -7.53
N ASP A 114 -19.65 -6.88 -6.40
CA ASP A 114 -21.09 -6.98 -6.18
C ASP A 114 -21.76 -5.59 -6.08
N GLY A 115 -20.95 -4.53 -5.95
CA GLY A 115 -21.40 -3.14 -5.85
C GLY A 115 -21.95 -2.75 -4.50
N VAL A 116 -21.65 -3.53 -3.45
CA VAL A 116 -22.06 -3.23 -2.06
C VAL A 116 -21.46 -1.91 -1.59
N CYS A 117 -20.28 -1.56 -2.10
CA CYS A 117 -19.58 -0.33 -1.76
C CYS A 117 -20.11 0.93 -2.49
N PHE A 118 -21.06 0.79 -3.43
CA PHE A 118 -21.52 1.89 -4.30
C PHE A 118 -23.04 2.10 -4.20
N PRO A 119 -23.53 2.77 -3.13
CA PRO A 119 -24.96 2.96 -2.89
C PRO A 119 -25.66 3.88 -3.91
N ASP A 120 -24.93 4.80 -4.57
CA ASP A 120 -25.49 5.85 -5.42
C ASP A 120 -25.50 5.54 -6.93
N ASN A 121 -25.52 4.24 -7.32
CA ASN A 121 -25.50 3.74 -8.71
C ASN A 121 -24.28 4.12 -9.58
N HIS A 122 -23.45 5.07 -9.18
CA HIS A 122 -22.16 5.33 -9.85
C HIS A 122 -21.14 4.27 -9.43
N ARG A 123 -20.79 3.39 -10.37
CA ARG A 123 -19.83 2.28 -10.17
C ARG A 123 -18.58 2.54 -11.01
N PRO A 124 -17.51 3.11 -10.45
CA PRO A 124 -16.25 3.26 -11.17
C PRO A 124 -15.69 1.88 -11.56
N SER A 125 -14.96 1.80 -12.68
CA SER A 125 -14.15 0.62 -12.97
C SER A 125 -13.08 0.46 -11.88
N VAL A 126 -12.80 -0.76 -11.45
CA VAL A 126 -11.77 -1.00 -10.42
C VAL A 126 -10.69 -1.90 -10.99
N HIS A 127 -9.44 -1.40 -10.95
CA HIS A 127 -8.26 -2.07 -11.46
C HIS A 127 -7.34 -2.42 -10.28
N TYR A 128 -7.23 -3.69 -9.94
CA TYR A 128 -6.25 -4.14 -8.95
C TYR A 128 -4.93 -4.43 -9.67
N ILE A 129 -3.84 -3.80 -9.23
CA ILE A 129 -2.55 -3.81 -9.94
C ILE A 129 -1.39 -4.26 -9.05
N GLY A 130 -1.70 -4.77 -7.86
CA GLY A 130 -0.69 -5.10 -6.88
C GLY A 130 -0.06 -6.48 -7.05
N PRO A 131 0.93 -6.79 -6.20
CA PRO A 131 1.56 -5.87 -5.23
C PRO A 131 2.70 -5.03 -5.82
N LEU A 132 2.47 -3.73 -6.02
CA LEU A 132 3.50 -2.73 -6.26
C LEU A 132 4.27 -2.52 -4.96
N ILE A 133 5.50 -3.02 -4.94
CA ILE A 133 6.48 -2.78 -3.88
C ILE A 133 7.58 -1.87 -4.45
N ALA A 134 8.19 -1.04 -3.60
CA ALA A 134 9.32 -0.23 -4.03
C ALA A 134 10.41 -1.16 -4.57
N GLU A 135 10.87 -0.91 -5.80
CA GLU A 135 12.06 -1.59 -6.29
C GLU A 135 13.22 -1.20 -5.37
N THR A 136 13.86 -2.20 -4.77
CA THR A 136 15.25 -2.03 -4.35
C THR A 136 16.06 -1.96 -5.64
N HIS A 137 16.11 -0.79 -6.27
CA HIS A 137 17.17 -0.53 -7.21
C HIS A 137 18.46 -0.79 -6.43
N GLY A 138 19.25 -1.78 -6.86
CA GLY A 138 20.66 -1.75 -6.57
C GLY A 138 21.16 -0.45 -7.18
N GLU A 139 21.22 0.61 -6.37
CA GLU A 139 21.76 1.88 -6.81
C GLU A 139 23.24 1.66 -7.12
N ASP A 140 23.53 1.36 -8.39
CA ASP A 140 24.89 1.27 -8.92
C ASP A 140 25.57 2.66 -9.01
N HIS A 141 25.04 3.67 -8.30
CA HIS A 141 25.46 5.07 -8.41
C HIS A 141 25.72 5.77 -7.07
N LEU A 142 25.68 5.07 -5.95
CA LEU A 142 26.42 5.49 -4.77
C LEU A 142 27.32 4.33 -4.40
N GLN A 143 28.62 4.58 -4.37
CA GLN A 143 29.60 3.64 -3.86
C GLN A 143 29.29 3.41 -2.38
N GLU A 144 28.37 2.49 -2.10
CA GLU A 144 28.03 2.12 -0.74
C GLU A 144 29.32 1.66 -0.06
N PRO A 145 29.59 2.10 1.18
CA PRO A 145 30.69 1.56 1.95
C PRO A 145 30.59 0.03 1.96
N LYS A 146 31.71 -0.68 1.73
CA LYS A 146 31.77 -2.16 1.77
C LYS A 146 31.18 -2.78 3.04
N GLU A 147 31.03 -1.99 4.10
CA GLU A 147 30.37 -2.38 5.36
C GLU A 147 28.85 -2.53 5.23
N THR A 148 28.18 -1.76 4.37
CA THR A 148 26.71 -1.74 4.21
C THR A 148 26.19 -3.06 3.60
N ALA A 149 26.92 -3.60 2.63
CA ALA A 149 26.62 -4.92 2.06
C ALA A 149 26.79 -6.08 3.06
N SER A 150 27.59 -5.88 4.12
CA SER A 150 27.95 -6.98 5.04
C SER A 150 26.81 -7.44 5.93
N TYR A 151 25.93 -6.53 6.37
CA TYR A 151 24.76 -6.87 7.18
C TYR A 151 23.57 -7.38 6.34
N LEU A 152 23.49 -7.01 5.06
CA LEU A 152 22.47 -7.53 4.13
C LEU A 152 22.75 -8.99 3.73
N LEU A 153 24.02 -9.38 3.66
CA LEU A 153 24.46 -10.74 3.34
C LEU A 153 24.66 -11.64 4.57
N TRP A 154 24.64 -11.08 5.79
CA TRP A 154 24.77 -11.85 7.03
C TRP A 154 23.62 -12.87 7.24
N PRO A 155 22.34 -12.54 6.95
CA PRO A 155 21.24 -13.49 7.06
C PRO A 155 21.43 -14.75 6.21
N ASP A 156 22.05 -14.63 5.02
CA ASP A 156 22.30 -15.77 4.12
C ASP A 156 23.26 -16.81 4.70
N LYS A 157 24.04 -16.42 5.72
CA LYS A 157 24.99 -17.31 6.41
C LYS A 157 24.36 -18.05 7.60
N GLN A 158 23.13 -17.70 7.98
CA GLN A 158 22.46 -18.28 9.12
C GLN A 158 21.67 -19.55 8.72
N ARG A 159 21.26 -20.35 9.71
CA ARG A 159 20.41 -21.51 9.42
C ARG A 159 19.03 -21.04 8.95
N VAL A 160 18.40 -21.84 8.10
CA VAL A 160 17.03 -21.57 7.64
C VAL A 160 16.13 -21.40 8.86
N ARG A 161 15.39 -20.27 8.91
CA ARG A 161 14.49 -19.89 10.01
C ARG A 161 15.18 -19.70 11.37
N SER A 162 16.42 -19.20 11.40
CA SER A 162 17.13 -18.88 12.65
C SER A 162 17.32 -17.38 12.92
N VAL A 163 16.80 -16.51 12.06
CA VAL A 163 16.95 -15.05 12.19
C VAL A 163 15.57 -14.42 12.34
N VAL A 164 15.44 -13.53 13.32
CA VAL A 164 14.28 -12.65 13.48
C VAL A 164 14.70 -11.24 13.12
N PHE A 165 14.02 -10.63 12.16
CA PHE A 165 14.19 -9.22 11.84
C PHE A 165 13.14 -8.42 12.62
N LEU A 166 13.59 -7.68 13.63
CA LEU A 166 12.72 -6.82 14.44
C LEU A 166 12.67 -5.43 13.81
N CYS A 167 11.55 -5.11 13.17
CA CYS A 167 11.32 -3.81 12.56
C CYS A 167 9.95 -3.27 12.99
N PHE A 168 9.96 -2.11 13.64
CA PHE A 168 8.76 -1.45 14.13
C PHE A 168 7.98 -0.72 13.01
N GLY A 169 8.54 -0.70 11.80
CA GLY A 169 7.99 0.04 10.66
C GLY A 169 7.85 1.53 10.95
N SER A 170 7.26 2.25 10.00
CA SER A 170 6.92 3.66 10.19
C SER A 170 5.49 3.86 10.70
N ARG A 171 4.58 2.87 10.49
CA ARG A 171 3.14 2.87 10.83
C ARG A 171 2.44 1.61 10.28
N GLY A 172 2.32 0.55 11.08
CA GLY A 172 1.55 -0.66 10.71
C GLY A 172 0.30 -0.84 11.57
N SER A 173 -0.78 -1.37 10.98
CA SER A 173 -1.89 -1.95 11.75
C SER A 173 -1.63 -3.46 11.86
N PHE A 174 -1.24 -3.92 13.05
CA PHE A 174 -0.89 -5.33 13.28
C PHE A 174 -2.11 -6.25 13.34
N SER A 175 -3.31 -5.71 13.57
CA SER A 175 -4.55 -6.50 13.68
C SER A 175 -4.91 -7.22 12.39
N ALA A 176 -4.74 -6.57 11.22
CA ALA A 176 -5.03 -7.22 9.93
C ALA A 176 -4.14 -8.45 9.68
N LEU A 177 -2.86 -8.38 10.02
CA LEU A 177 -1.95 -9.53 9.90
C LEU A 177 -2.25 -10.63 10.92
N GLN A 178 -2.74 -10.27 12.10
CA GLN A 178 -3.20 -11.23 13.10
C GLN A 178 -4.49 -11.92 12.65
N ASP A 179 -5.45 -11.20 12.07
CA ASP A 179 -6.69 -11.74 11.50
C ASP A 179 -6.41 -12.69 10.33
N MET A 180 -5.42 -12.36 9.51
CA MET A 180 -4.90 -13.26 8.45
C MET A 180 -4.11 -14.45 9.00
N GLY A 181 -3.87 -14.50 10.32
CA GLY A 181 -3.10 -15.54 10.97
C GLY A 181 -1.67 -15.60 10.44
N MET A 182 -1.06 -14.44 10.23
CA MET A 182 0.31 -14.24 9.74
C MET A 182 1.19 -13.44 10.71
N ALA A 183 0.65 -13.04 11.86
CA ALA A 183 1.37 -12.34 12.91
C ALA A 183 1.02 -12.88 14.30
N ILE A 184 1.94 -12.70 15.24
CA ILE A 184 1.72 -12.92 16.67
C ILE A 184 1.42 -11.58 17.32
N GLY A 185 0.34 -11.55 18.11
CA GLY A 185 0.06 -10.43 18.99
C GLY A 185 0.99 -10.44 20.19
N VAL A 186 1.44 -9.24 20.55
CA VAL A 186 2.16 -8.95 21.79
C VAL A 186 1.32 -7.99 22.61
N GLU A 187 1.31 -8.19 23.92
CA GLU A 187 0.55 -7.37 24.85
C GLU A 187 1.33 -6.10 25.25
N GLU A 188 0.67 -4.95 25.12
CA GLU A 188 1.17 -3.67 25.61
C GLU A 188 0.75 -3.49 27.08
N ARG A 189 1.62 -2.88 27.89
CA ARG A 189 1.29 -2.51 29.26
C ARG A 189 0.30 -1.34 29.27
N GLU A 190 -0.73 -1.43 30.09
CA GLU A 190 -1.77 -0.40 30.19
C GLU A 190 -1.22 0.97 30.63
N GLU A 191 -0.14 0.99 31.40
CA GLU A 191 0.41 2.20 32.03
C GLU A 191 1.11 3.13 31.04
N ASP A 192 1.90 2.57 30.12
CA ASP A 192 2.78 3.32 29.22
C ASP A 192 2.65 2.93 27.74
N GLY A 193 1.88 1.90 27.42
CA GLY A 193 1.71 1.39 26.05
C GLY A 193 2.94 0.66 25.52
N PHE A 194 3.90 0.28 26.37
CA PHE A 194 5.10 -0.45 25.94
C PHE A 194 4.92 -1.95 26.09
N VAL A 195 5.51 -2.70 25.15
CA VAL A 195 5.65 -4.15 25.24
C VAL A 195 6.87 -4.47 26.09
N SER A 196 6.70 -5.37 27.07
CA SER A 196 7.82 -5.79 27.92
C SER A 196 8.82 -6.69 27.18
N GLY A 197 10.05 -6.76 27.69
CA GLY A 197 11.07 -7.67 27.14
C GLY A 197 10.64 -9.14 27.19
N ASP A 198 10.03 -9.56 28.30
CA ASP A 198 9.53 -10.93 28.48
C ASP A 198 8.41 -11.25 27.47
N GLU A 199 7.53 -10.29 27.22
CA GLU A 199 6.45 -10.43 26.26
C GLU A 199 6.96 -10.48 24.81
N LEU A 200 7.97 -9.68 24.49
CA LEU A 200 8.64 -9.75 23.20
C LEU A 200 9.36 -11.10 23.02
N GLU A 201 10.06 -11.60 24.04
CA GLU A 201 10.71 -12.91 23.99
C GLU A 201 9.68 -14.02 23.78
N ARG A 202 8.56 -14.00 24.52
CA ARG A 202 7.45 -14.94 24.36
C ARG A 202 6.96 -14.96 22.91
N GLY A 203 6.69 -13.79 22.33
CA GLY A 203 6.24 -13.66 20.95
C GLY A 203 7.27 -14.19 19.93
N VAL A 204 8.55 -13.91 20.14
CA VAL A 204 9.64 -14.42 19.30
C VAL A 204 9.74 -15.94 19.37
N ARG A 205 9.67 -16.53 20.57
CA ARG A 205 9.69 -18.00 20.73
C ARG A 205 8.49 -18.66 20.08
N GLU A 206 7.30 -18.10 20.26
CA GLU A 206 6.09 -18.59 19.62
C GLU A 206 6.23 -18.54 18.09
N LEU A 207 6.83 -17.49 17.52
CA LEU A 207 7.05 -17.38 16.08
C LEU A 207 8.01 -18.44 15.55
N MET A 208 9.10 -18.68 16.29
CA MET A 208 10.25 -19.43 15.80
C MET A 208 10.16 -20.93 16.10
N GLU A 209 9.59 -21.30 17.24
CA GLU A 209 9.69 -22.66 17.78
C GLU A 209 8.35 -23.42 17.70
N SER A 210 7.22 -22.70 17.71
CA SER A 210 5.89 -23.32 17.80
C SER A 210 5.35 -23.84 16.47
N GLU A 211 4.34 -24.72 16.55
CA GLU A 211 3.56 -25.16 15.39
C GLU A 211 2.82 -24.00 14.72
N LYS A 212 2.20 -23.11 15.52
CA LYS A 212 1.57 -21.89 15.02
C LYS A 212 2.56 -21.01 14.23
N GLY A 213 3.79 -20.87 14.71
CA GLY A 213 4.92 -20.23 14.02
C GLY A 213 5.20 -20.84 12.64
N ARG A 214 5.17 -22.17 12.55
CA ARG A 214 5.29 -22.91 11.27
C ARG A 214 4.12 -22.67 10.34
N GLU A 215 2.89 -22.69 10.83
CA GLU A 215 1.71 -22.39 10.02
C GLU A 215 1.73 -20.96 9.47
N MET A 216 2.11 -19.97 10.29
CA MET A 216 2.24 -18.57 9.86
C MET A 216 3.30 -18.41 8.77
N SER A 217 4.46 -19.05 8.94
CA SER A 217 5.53 -19.01 7.93
C SER A 217 5.07 -19.61 6.59
N GLU A 218 4.31 -20.71 6.66
CA GLU A 218 3.76 -21.38 5.48
C GLU A 218 2.67 -20.54 4.78
N ARG A 219 1.80 -19.87 5.54
CA ARG A 219 0.82 -18.91 5.00
C ARG A 219 1.52 -17.75 4.30
N SER A 220 2.55 -17.17 4.93
CA SER A 220 3.35 -16.09 4.35
C SER A 220 4.03 -16.52 3.04
N ARG A 221 4.57 -17.75 2.99
CA ARG A 221 5.14 -18.32 1.75
C ARG A 221 4.09 -18.44 0.64
N LYS A 222 2.90 -18.99 0.93
CA LYS A 222 1.81 -19.09 -0.04
C LYS A 222 1.37 -17.71 -0.53
N MET A 223 1.26 -16.73 0.36
CA MET A 223 0.94 -15.34 -0.01
C MET A 223 1.97 -14.74 -0.95
N LYS A 224 3.27 -14.96 -0.68
CA LYS A 224 4.36 -14.57 -1.58
C LYS A 224 4.23 -15.23 -2.96
N GLU A 225 3.92 -16.52 -3.01
CA GLU A 225 3.76 -17.24 -4.28
C GLU A 225 2.59 -16.71 -5.10
N MET A 226 1.45 -16.44 -4.46
CA MET A 226 0.31 -15.79 -5.12
C MET A 226 0.70 -14.40 -5.64
N ALA A 227 1.33 -13.57 -4.79
CA ALA A 227 1.82 -12.24 -5.18
C ALA A 227 2.78 -12.28 -6.38
N MET A 228 3.70 -13.25 -6.43
CA MET A 228 4.63 -13.41 -7.55
C MET A 228 3.93 -13.90 -8.83
N ALA A 229 2.94 -14.78 -8.72
CA ALA A 229 2.15 -15.25 -9.85
C ALA A 229 1.38 -14.12 -10.53
N VAL A 230 1.09 -13.03 -9.80
CA VAL A 230 0.36 -11.87 -10.30
C VAL A 230 1.18 -10.99 -11.28
N PHE A 231 2.51 -11.15 -11.36
CA PHE A 231 3.41 -10.33 -12.20
C PHE A 231 4.02 -11.03 -13.44
N GLY A 232 3.50 -12.18 -13.86
CA GLY A 232 3.94 -12.80 -15.14
C GLY A 232 3.48 -12.01 -16.38
N ASP A 233 4.18 -12.14 -17.52
CA ASP A 233 3.92 -11.43 -18.80
C ASP A 233 2.48 -11.58 -19.36
N SER A 234 1.71 -12.53 -18.84
CA SER A 234 0.32 -12.80 -19.24
C SER A 234 -0.70 -12.54 -18.12
N CYS A 235 -0.27 -11.95 -17.01
CA CYS A 235 -1.07 -11.89 -15.80
C CYS A 235 -2.05 -10.71 -15.74
N TRP A 236 -3.07 -10.89 -14.91
CA TRP A 236 -4.22 -10.02 -14.75
C TRP A 236 -3.84 -8.61 -14.27
N SER A 237 -2.84 -8.41 -13.41
CA SER A 237 -2.37 -7.06 -13.01
C SER A 237 -1.69 -6.31 -14.15
N THR A 238 -0.85 -6.97 -14.94
CA THR A 238 -0.23 -6.37 -16.14
C THR A 238 -1.28 -5.98 -17.18
N ARG A 239 -2.29 -6.84 -17.39
CA ARG A 239 -3.43 -6.52 -18.26
C ARG A 239 -4.34 -5.44 -17.69
N ALA A 240 -4.54 -5.41 -16.37
CA ALA A 240 -5.33 -4.39 -15.70
C ALA A 240 -4.65 -3.03 -15.81
N LEU A 241 -3.31 -2.98 -15.66
CA LEU A 241 -2.51 -1.78 -15.90
C LEU A 241 -2.58 -1.35 -17.37
N ALA A 242 -2.37 -2.27 -18.32
CA ALA A 242 -2.47 -1.96 -19.76
C ALA A 242 -3.89 -1.49 -20.14
N SER A 243 -4.93 -2.13 -19.62
CA SER A 243 -6.32 -1.73 -19.83
C SER A 243 -6.64 -0.38 -19.19
N PHE A 244 -6.06 -0.10 -18.02
CA PHE A 244 -6.22 1.19 -17.36
C PHE A 244 -5.55 2.29 -18.20
N VAL A 245 -4.30 2.06 -18.62
CA VAL A 245 -3.54 2.95 -19.48
C VAL A 245 -4.31 3.23 -20.78
N ALA A 246 -4.84 2.19 -21.45
CA ALA A 246 -5.65 2.36 -22.65
C ALA A 246 -6.99 3.08 -22.40
N ALA A 247 -7.54 3.04 -21.18
CA ALA A 247 -8.79 3.73 -20.83
C ALA A 247 -8.58 5.22 -20.52
N ILE A 248 -7.33 5.64 -20.26
CA ILE A 248 -6.99 7.04 -19.99
C ILE A 248 -6.38 7.74 -21.22
N GLU A 249 -5.99 7.00 -22.25
CA GLU A 249 -5.70 7.46 -23.64
C GLU A 249 -6.97 7.85 -24.42
#